data_AF-A0A317T5K2-F1
#
_entry.id   AF-A0A317T5K2-F1
#
_cell.length_a   1.000
_cell.length_b   1.000
_cell.length_c   1.000
_cell.angle_alpha   90.00
_cell.angle_beta   90.00
_cell.angle_gamma   90.00
#
_symmetry.space_group_name_H-M   'P 1'
#
loop_
_entity.id
_entity.type
_entity.pdbx_description
1 polymer ?
#
loop_
_entity_poly.entity_id
_entity_poly.type
_entity_poly.pdbx_seq_one_letter_code
_entity_poly.pdbx_strand_id
1 'polypeptide(L)'
;THTDEQEPADPDLPFLSISLPGESTDSVPVYDSCDELRRKIRAFFRNPKYSKVTQKKFREAIGDVNANTYRRFMEKKGETAGAECGMFYGSYVFFEKMRIWEGKAKGIRRVRSEIEFPHGRPMIDDNRRGVWVIGRAPAKRGGGRRKGWC
;
A
#
# COMPACT_ATOMS: atom_id res chain seq x y z
N THR A 1 -17.33 -30.37 24.28
CA THR A 1 -16.61 -30.24 23.00
C THR A 1 -17.16 -29.02 22.30
N HIS A 2 -16.47 -27.88 22.43
CA HIS A 2 -16.87 -26.63 21.78
C HIS A 2 -16.50 -26.76 20.30
N THR A 3 -17.51 -26.99 19.45
CA THR A 3 -17.35 -26.88 18.01
C THR A 3 -17.44 -25.39 17.72
N ASP A 4 -16.28 -24.76 17.53
CA ASP A 4 -16.18 -23.41 17.01
C ASP A 4 -16.72 -23.47 15.57
N GLU A 5 -17.97 -23.06 15.39
CA GLU A 5 -18.57 -22.88 14.07
C GLU A 5 -17.88 -21.69 13.41
N GLN A 6 -16.74 -21.95 12.78
CA GLN A 6 -16.12 -21.05 11.84
C GLN A 6 -17.12 -20.84 10.69
N GLU A 7 -17.79 -19.68 10.73
CA GLU A 7 -18.43 -19.00 9.60
C GLU A 7 -17.66 -19.34 8.31
N PRO A 8 -18.35 -19.72 7.22
CA PRO A 8 -17.71 -20.33 6.07
C PRO A 8 -16.65 -19.37 5.55
N ALA A 9 -15.38 -19.72 5.78
CA ALA A 9 -14.26 -18.98 5.24
C ALA A 9 -14.52 -18.83 3.75
N ASP A 10 -14.62 -17.59 3.27
CA ASP A 10 -14.87 -17.31 1.86
C ASP A 10 -13.98 -18.23 1.02
N PRO A 11 -14.53 -19.13 0.17
CA PRO A 11 -13.76 -20.18 -0.47
C PRO A 11 -12.65 -19.62 -1.37
N ASP A 12 -12.78 -18.35 -1.76
CA ASP A 12 -11.82 -17.62 -2.56
C ASP A 12 -10.62 -17.09 -1.75
N LEU A 13 -10.75 -16.88 -0.43
CA LEU A 13 -9.75 -16.27 0.46
C LEU A 13 -9.67 -16.97 1.83
N PRO A 14 -9.27 -18.25 1.88
CA PRO A 14 -9.31 -19.06 3.12
C PRO A 14 -8.36 -18.58 4.22
N PHE A 15 -7.41 -17.70 3.91
CA PHE A 15 -6.41 -17.20 4.86
C PHE A 15 -6.89 -15.99 5.66
N LEU A 16 -8.04 -15.38 5.33
CA LEU A 16 -8.57 -14.24 6.09
C LEU A 16 -9.04 -14.63 7.50
N SER A 17 -9.44 -15.89 7.68
CA SER A 17 -9.85 -16.47 8.96
C SER A 17 -8.70 -16.63 9.96
N ILE A 18 -7.45 -16.49 9.52
CA ILE A 18 -6.28 -16.54 10.40
C ILE A 18 -6.20 -15.22 11.16
N SER A 19 -6.23 -15.30 12.48
CA SER A 19 -5.95 -14.17 13.37
C SER A 19 -4.44 -14.03 13.56
N LEU A 20 -3.89 -12.84 13.31
CA LEU A 20 -2.50 -12.53 13.68
C LEU A 20 -2.45 -12.02 15.13
N PRO A 21 -1.43 -12.40 15.91
CA PRO A 21 -1.23 -11.83 17.24
C PRO A 21 -0.96 -10.32 17.11
N GLY A 22 -1.85 -9.49 17.67
CA GLY A 22 -1.76 -8.03 17.63
C GLY A 22 -2.72 -7.33 16.65
N GLU A 23 -3.54 -8.08 15.90
CA GLU A 23 -4.58 -7.50 15.02
C GLU A 23 -5.62 -6.67 15.79
N SER A 24 -5.97 -7.06 17.00
CA SER A 24 -6.97 -6.34 17.82
C SER A 24 -6.49 -4.99 18.35
N THR A 25 -5.19 -4.71 18.28
CA THR A 25 -4.57 -3.49 18.86
C THR A 25 -3.96 -2.58 17.78
N ASP A 26 -4.15 -2.90 16.50
CA ASP A 26 -3.54 -2.19 15.35
C ASP A 26 -2.02 -1.95 15.47
N SER A 27 -1.35 -2.76 16.28
CA SER A 27 0.04 -2.56 16.71
C SER A 27 1.02 -3.44 15.94
N VAL A 28 0.60 -3.97 14.79
CA VAL A 28 1.46 -4.85 13.98
C VAL A 28 2.54 -3.99 13.31
N PRO A 29 3.83 -4.16 13.65
CA PRO A 29 4.89 -3.39 13.02
C PRO A 29 4.97 -3.76 11.53
N VAL A 30 4.88 -2.74 10.68
CA VAL A 30 4.96 -2.87 9.23
C VAL A 30 6.41 -2.69 8.80
N TYR A 31 6.91 -3.64 8.01
CA TYR A 31 8.30 -3.62 7.56
C TYR A 31 8.44 -3.59 6.03
N ASP A 32 7.38 -3.94 5.29
CA ASP A 32 7.40 -3.78 3.84
C ASP A 32 7.30 -2.30 3.46
N SER A 33 7.93 -1.92 2.36
CA SER A 33 7.76 -0.57 1.78
C SER A 33 6.47 -0.47 0.95
N CYS A 34 5.99 0.77 0.71
CA CYS A 34 4.83 0.99 -0.15
C CYS A 34 5.03 0.40 -1.56
N ASP A 35 6.23 0.51 -2.12
CA ASP A 35 6.57 -0.05 -3.43
C ASP A 35 6.57 -1.58 -3.44
N GLU A 36 6.94 -2.21 -2.32
CA GLU A 36 6.83 -3.66 -2.15
C GLU A 36 5.38 -4.12 -2.12
N LEU A 37 4.54 -3.45 -1.35
CA LEU A 37 3.12 -3.78 -1.28
C LEU A 37 2.46 -3.59 -2.65
N ARG A 38 2.76 -2.51 -3.39
CA ARG A 38 2.28 -2.36 -4.78
C ARG A 38 2.71 -3.53 -5.67
N ARG A 39 3.96 -3.99 -5.56
CA ARG A 39 4.46 -5.15 -6.33
C ARG A 39 3.73 -6.43 -5.93
N LYS A 40 3.52 -6.67 -4.63
CA LYS A 40 2.78 -7.82 -4.10
C LYS A 40 1.33 -7.81 -4.58
N ILE A 41 0.64 -6.67 -4.52
CA ILE A 41 -0.74 -6.49 -5.02
C ILE A 41 -0.81 -6.82 -6.52
N ARG A 42 0.10 -6.28 -7.33
CA ARG A 42 0.12 -6.61 -8.77
C ARG A 42 0.44 -8.08 -9.02
N ALA A 43 1.32 -8.69 -8.24
CA ALA A 43 1.65 -10.11 -8.35
C ALA A 43 0.48 -11.01 -7.94
N PHE A 44 -0.27 -10.62 -6.92
CA PHE A 44 -1.46 -11.31 -6.44
C PHE A 44 -2.53 -11.42 -7.53
N PHE A 45 -2.90 -10.30 -8.17
CA PHE A 45 -3.90 -10.32 -9.26
C PHE A 45 -3.40 -11.00 -10.54
N ARG A 46 -2.09 -11.13 -10.74
CA ARG A 46 -1.54 -11.92 -11.86
C ARG A 46 -1.52 -13.41 -11.58
N ASN A 47 -1.62 -13.84 -10.33
CA ASN A 47 -1.53 -15.25 -9.98
C ASN A 47 -2.83 -15.96 -10.36
N PRO A 48 -2.80 -17.01 -11.21
CA PRO A 48 -4.01 -17.71 -11.64
C PRO A 48 -4.80 -18.33 -10.48
N LYS A 49 -4.13 -18.66 -9.37
CA LYS A 49 -4.74 -19.18 -8.14
C LYS A 49 -5.79 -18.25 -7.54
N TYR A 50 -5.61 -16.93 -7.71
CA TYR A 50 -6.49 -15.88 -7.17
C TYR A 50 -7.21 -15.10 -8.26
N SER A 51 -7.31 -15.65 -9.47
CA SER A 51 -7.97 -15.02 -10.62
C SER A 51 -9.45 -14.67 -10.38
N LYS A 52 -10.12 -15.38 -9.48
CA LYS A 52 -11.51 -15.14 -9.06
C LYS A 52 -11.67 -13.96 -8.08
N VAL A 53 -10.56 -13.48 -7.50
CA VAL A 53 -10.59 -12.41 -6.50
C VAL A 53 -10.67 -11.07 -7.22
N THR A 54 -11.85 -10.45 -7.16
CA THR A 54 -12.05 -9.09 -7.66
C THR A 54 -11.35 -8.07 -6.77
N GLN A 55 -10.95 -6.93 -7.34
CA GLN A 55 -10.40 -5.80 -6.59
C GLN A 55 -11.33 -5.32 -5.45
N LYS A 56 -12.66 -5.45 -5.62
CA LYS A 56 -13.64 -5.17 -4.57
C LYS A 56 -13.45 -6.09 -3.35
N LYS A 57 -13.44 -7.41 -3.56
CA LYS A 57 -13.19 -8.41 -2.51
C LYS A 57 -11.87 -8.18 -1.79
N PHE A 58 -10.80 -7.85 -2.54
CA PHE A 58 -9.52 -7.51 -1.94
C PHE A 58 -9.61 -6.27 -1.02
N ARG A 59 -10.36 -5.24 -1.42
CA ARG A 59 -10.55 -4.02 -0.61
C ARG A 59 -11.42 -4.27 0.63
N GLU A 60 -12.43 -5.11 0.52
CA GLU A 60 -13.27 -5.53 1.65
C GLU A 60 -12.43 -6.29 2.67
N ALA A 61 -11.59 -7.22 2.21
CA ALA A 61 -10.72 -8.05 3.03
C ALA A 61 -9.66 -7.29 3.86
N ILE A 62 -9.31 -6.05 3.47
CA ILE A 62 -8.30 -5.23 4.13
C ILE A 62 -8.90 -4.12 5.03
N GLY A 63 -10.23 -4.11 5.23
CA GLY A 63 -10.93 -3.09 6.02
C GLY A 63 -11.76 -2.11 5.21
N ASP A 64 -12.44 -2.60 4.17
CA ASP A 64 -13.34 -1.84 3.28
C ASP A 64 -12.78 -0.49 2.78
N VAL A 65 -11.61 -0.56 2.16
CA VAL A 65 -10.97 0.66 1.67
C VAL A 65 -11.66 1.16 0.39
N ASN A 66 -11.91 2.47 0.32
CA ASN A 66 -12.50 3.13 -0.84
C ASN A 66 -11.69 2.85 -2.14
N ALA A 67 -12.39 2.57 -3.24
CA ALA A 67 -11.82 2.34 -4.56
C ALA A 67 -10.90 3.48 -5.04
N ASN A 68 -11.26 4.74 -4.74
CA ASN A 68 -10.43 5.89 -5.09
C ASN A 68 -9.08 5.86 -4.35
N THR A 69 -9.11 5.51 -3.07
CA THR A 69 -7.91 5.38 -2.23
C THR A 69 -6.98 4.28 -2.74
N TYR A 70 -7.54 3.12 -3.11
CA TYR A 70 -6.80 2.05 -3.78
C TYR A 70 -6.11 2.54 -5.06
N ARG A 71 -6.86 3.20 -5.95
CA ARG A 71 -6.33 3.70 -7.23
C ARG A 71 -5.18 4.68 -7.01
N ARG A 72 -5.37 5.66 -6.12
CA ARG A 72 -4.33 6.64 -5.76
C ARG A 72 -3.08 5.97 -5.17
N PHE A 73 -3.26 4.95 -4.33
CA PHE A 73 -2.13 4.20 -3.77
C PHE A 73 -1.32 3.49 -4.87
N MET A 74 -2.01 2.91 -5.87
CA MET A 74 -1.37 2.20 -6.99
C MET A 74 -0.70 3.12 -8.02
N GLU A 75 -1.17 4.37 -8.14
CA GLU A 75 -0.60 5.42 -9.00
C GLU A 75 0.66 6.06 -8.39
N LYS A 76 0.74 6.16 -7.06
CA LYS A 76 1.90 6.73 -6.35
C LYS A 76 3.18 5.92 -6.61
N LYS A 77 4.32 6.62 -6.52
CA LYS A 77 5.68 6.04 -6.64
C LYS A 77 6.52 6.49 -5.46
N GLY A 78 7.32 5.58 -4.91
CA GLY A 78 8.23 5.85 -3.80
C GLY A 78 7.95 4.98 -2.59
N GLU A 79 9.00 4.75 -1.79
CA GLU A 79 9.00 3.80 -0.68
C GLU A 79 8.07 4.21 0.47
N THR A 80 7.93 5.52 0.72
CA THR A 80 7.08 6.11 1.76
C THR A 80 5.78 6.71 1.22
N ALA A 81 5.65 6.84 -0.11
CA ALA A 81 4.51 7.50 -0.72
C ALA A 81 3.21 6.75 -0.41
N GLY A 82 2.30 7.35 0.36
CA GLY A 82 1.05 6.73 0.79
C GLY A 82 1.14 5.82 2.02
N ALA A 83 2.19 5.94 2.84
CA ALA A 83 2.32 5.19 4.10
C ALA A 83 1.22 5.52 5.12
N GLU A 84 0.64 6.72 5.08
CA GLU A 84 -0.47 7.16 5.93
C GLU A 84 -1.85 6.56 5.53
N CYS A 85 -1.90 5.79 4.46
CA CYS A 85 -3.16 5.28 3.92
C CYS A 85 -3.57 3.97 4.60
N GLY A 86 -4.86 3.78 4.91
CA GLY A 86 -5.38 2.50 5.41
C GLY A 86 -5.07 1.29 4.50
N MET A 87 -4.89 1.53 3.20
CA MET A 87 -4.39 0.51 2.25
C MET A 87 -3.05 -0.09 2.67
N PHE A 88 -2.13 0.71 3.23
CA PHE A 88 -0.78 0.31 3.54
C PHE A 88 -0.79 -0.76 4.65
N TYR A 89 -1.40 -0.43 5.80
CA TYR A 89 -1.53 -1.35 6.92
C TYR A 89 -2.37 -2.58 6.56
N GLY A 90 -3.56 -2.39 5.99
CA GLY A 90 -4.46 -3.50 5.67
C GLY A 90 -3.88 -4.48 4.64
N SER A 91 -3.17 -3.97 3.63
CA SER A 91 -2.51 -4.86 2.64
C SER A 91 -1.33 -5.62 3.25
N TYR A 92 -0.58 -5.03 4.18
CA TYR A 92 0.49 -5.71 4.88
C TYR A 92 -0.03 -6.89 5.72
N VAL A 93 -1.06 -6.65 6.53
CA VAL A 93 -1.74 -7.67 7.34
C VAL A 93 -2.24 -8.82 6.45
N PHE A 94 -2.89 -8.49 5.33
CA PHE A 94 -3.38 -9.47 4.36
C PHE A 94 -2.27 -10.38 3.80
N PHE A 95 -1.13 -9.83 3.41
CA PHE A 95 -0.03 -10.62 2.89
C PHE A 95 0.68 -11.44 3.99
N GLU A 96 0.69 -10.96 5.23
CA GLU A 96 1.25 -11.74 6.35
C GLU A 96 0.36 -12.96 6.67
N LYS A 97 -0.97 -12.79 6.68
CA LYS A 97 -1.93 -13.91 6.75
C LYS A 97 -1.70 -14.93 5.65
N MET A 98 -1.61 -14.45 4.41
CA MET A 98 -1.37 -15.30 3.24
C MET A 98 -0.04 -16.07 3.37
N ARG A 99 1.01 -15.42 3.86
CA ARG A 99 2.32 -16.03 4.07
C ARG A 99 2.29 -17.13 5.12
N ILE A 100 1.60 -16.92 6.24
CA ILE A 100 1.44 -17.93 7.30
C ILE A 100 0.67 -19.13 6.78
N TRP A 101 -0.42 -18.89 6.04
CA TRP A 101 -1.21 -19.96 5.42
C TRP A 101 -0.40 -20.78 4.39
N GLU A 102 0.40 -20.12 3.57
CA GLU A 102 1.26 -20.79 2.58
C GLU A 102 2.53 -21.41 3.19
N GLY A 103 2.81 -21.18 4.49
CA GLY A 103 4.01 -21.67 5.16
C GLY A 103 5.33 -21.09 4.63
N LYS A 104 5.30 -19.93 3.98
CA LYS A 104 6.50 -19.36 3.32
C LYS A 104 7.46 -18.71 4.32
N ALA A 105 8.76 -18.93 4.12
CA ALA A 105 9.80 -18.26 4.89
C ALA A 105 9.79 -16.73 4.68
N LYS A 106 10.30 -15.97 5.66
CA LYS A 106 10.47 -14.51 5.51
C LYS A 106 11.47 -14.24 4.38
N GLY A 107 11.13 -13.31 3.49
CA GLY A 107 12.05 -12.90 2.42
C GLY A 107 13.25 -12.11 2.97
N ILE A 108 14.38 -12.14 2.26
CA ILE A 108 15.62 -11.42 2.63
C ILE A 108 15.37 -9.92 2.88
N ARG A 109 14.48 -9.29 2.09
CA ARG A 109 14.13 -7.87 2.25
C ARG A 109 13.41 -7.58 3.58
N ARG A 110 12.57 -8.50 4.05
CA ARG A 110 11.89 -8.40 5.35
C ARG A 110 12.91 -8.45 6.48
N VAL A 111 13.84 -9.40 6.42
CA VAL A 111 14.94 -9.53 7.39
C VAL A 111 15.80 -8.28 7.43
N ARG A 112 16.18 -7.74 6.26
CA ARG A 112 16.92 -6.47 6.18
C ARG A 112 16.14 -5.31 6.80
N SER A 113 14.83 -5.25 6.55
CA SER A 113 13.99 -4.19 7.11
C SER A 113 13.73 -4.35 8.61
N GLU A 114 13.73 -5.57 9.15
CA GLU A 114 13.70 -5.81 10.61
C GLU A 114 14.97 -5.29 11.28
N ILE A 115 16.12 -5.43 10.60
CA ILE A 115 17.42 -4.91 11.09
C ILE A 115 17.44 -3.37 11.03
N GLU A 116 16.97 -2.78 9.94
CA GLU A 116 17.00 -1.33 9.72
C GLU A 116 15.94 -0.58 10.54
N PHE A 117 14.78 -1.20 10.78
CA PHE A 117 13.65 -0.61 11.50
C PHE A 117 13.17 -1.55 12.61
N PRO A 118 13.80 -1.53 13.80
CA PRO A 118 13.44 -2.41 14.92
C PRO A 118 12.00 -2.24 15.42
N HIS A 119 11.42 -1.04 15.23
CA HIS A 119 10.05 -0.71 15.63
C HIS A 119 9.08 -0.59 14.45
N GLY A 120 9.48 -1.04 13.26
CA GLY A 120 8.71 -0.88 12.02
C GLY A 120 8.99 0.44 11.30
N ARG A 121 8.58 0.53 10.03
CA ARG A 121 8.75 1.73 9.21
C ARG A 121 7.80 2.85 9.67
N PRO A 122 8.25 4.11 9.70
CA PRO A 122 7.36 5.22 10.03
C PRO A 122 6.27 5.37 8.95
N MET A 123 5.01 5.51 9.37
CA MET A 123 3.87 5.70 8.48
C MET A 123 3.74 7.17 8.01
N ILE A 124 4.84 7.80 7.60
CA ILE A 124 4.87 9.22 7.21
C ILE A 124 5.19 9.31 5.71
N ASP A 125 4.37 10.04 4.95
CA ASP A 125 4.59 10.28 3.53
C ASP A 125 5.54 11.49 3.33
N ASP A 126 6.84 11.24 3.23
CA ASP A 126 7.85 12.29 3.02
C ASP A 126 7.63 13.10 1.73
N ASN A 127 6.88 12.56 0.76
CA ASN A 127 6.59 13.24 -0.50
C ASN A 127 5.54 14.36 -0.34
N ARG A 128 4.89 14.50 0.83
CA ARG A 128 4.03 15.66 1.14
C ARG A 128 4.82 16.89 1.58
N ARG A 129 6.10 16.76 1.93
CA ARG A 129 6.99 17.90 2.22
C ARG A 129 7.53 18.55 0.94
N GLY A 130 6.64 18.77 -0.03
CA GLY A 130 6.98 19.52 -1.23
C GLY A 130 7.31 20.96 -0.86
N VAL A 131 8.59 21.29 -0.75
CA VAL A 131 9.07 22.67 -0.73
C VAL A 131 8.75 23.27 -2.09
N TRP A 132 7.72 24.10 -2.15
CA TRP A 132 7.46 24.96 -3.31
C TRP A 132 8.49 26.09 -3.31
N VAL A 133 9.61 25.89 -4.01
CA VAL A 133 10.45 27.02 -4.43
C VAL A 133 9.69 27.78 -5.52
N ILE A 134 8.97 28.83 -5.12
CA ILE A 134 8.39 29.79 -6.06
C ILE A 134 9.56 30.56 -6.68
N GLY A 135 10.13 30.00 -7.75
CA GLY A 135 11.05 30.73 -8.62
C GLY A 135 10.28 31.88 -9.27
N ARG A 136 10.54 33.11 -8.82
CA ARG A 136 10.00 34.34 -9.41
C ARG A 136 10.42 34.38 -10.88
N ALA A 137 9.49 34.15 -11.81
CA ALA A 137 9.77 34.26 -13.23
C ALA A 137 10.36 35.65 -13.53
N PRO A 138 11.49 35.77 -14.24
CA PRO A 138 12.07 37.08 -14.53
C PRO A 138 11.11 37.89 -15.41
N ALA A 139 10.79 39.10 -14.96
CA ALA A 139 9.98 40.05 -15.69
C ALA A 139 10.60 40.30 -17.08
N LYS A 140 9.87 39.96 -18.15
CA LYS A 140 10.22 40.38 -19.51
C LYS A 140 10.06 41.90 -19.59
N ARG A 141 11.16 42.63 -19.36
CA ARG A 141 11.28 44.05 -19.70
C ARG A 141 11.10 44.20 -21.21
N GLY A 142 10.20 45.10 -21.58
CA GLY A 142 9.73 45.29 -22.95
C GLY A 142 10.79 45.80 -23.93
N GLY A 143 10.44 45.66 -25.20
CA GLY A 143 11.08 46.32 -26.33
C GLY A 143 10.05 46.46 -27.44
N GLY A 144 9.39 47.63 -27.50
CA GLY A 144 8.47 47.95 -28.59
C GLY A 144 9.23 48.24 -29.88
N ARG A 145 8.61 47.89 -31.02
CA ARG A 145 8.79 48.64 -32.27
C ARG A 145 7.53 48.56 -33.11
N ARG A 146 7.01 49.75 -33.41
CA ARG A 146 5.88 50.05 -34.31
C ARG A 146 6.26 49.79 -35.78
N LYS A 147 5.21 49.79 -36.62
CA LYS A 147 5.13 49.90 -38.10
C LYS A 147 4.99 48.55 -38.81
N GLY A 148 4.07 48.34 -39.76
CA GLY A 148 3.19 49.28 -40.44
C GLY A 148 2.15 48.56 -41.30
N TRP A 149 1.19 49.34 -41.78
CA TRP A 149 0.17 48.99 -42.78
C TRP A 149 0.73 48.23 -43.99
N CYS A 150 -0.05 47.25 -44.44
CA CYS A 150 -0.60 47.16 -45.80
C CYS A 150 -1.88 46.33 -45.76
#